data_AF-A0A7K4FXA0-F1
#
_entry.id   AF-A0A7K4FXA0-F1
#
_cell.length_a   1.000
_cell.length_b   1.000
_cell.length_c   1.000
_cell.angle_alpha   90.00
_cell.angle_beta   90.00
_cell.angle_gamma   90.00
#
_symmetry.space_group_name_H-M   'P 1'
#
loop_
_entity.id
_entity.type
_entity.pdbx_description
1 polymer ?
#
loop_
_entity_poly.entity_id
_entity_poly.type
_entity_poly.pdbx_seq_one_letter_code
_entity_poly.pdbx_strand_id
1 'polypeptide(L)'
;MFENVYFHSVVGMYNAVLSHAIAEMIKKEIISPPDKIEDFLKFTDFYLLSKLDQVKEEFKDALLYRTGFKRVKVDITGNCLNEFSSRKTEIKEDMESTGGLFIYHEFEDVPYEETGRPLYIFDGEKVETLKAASTIIRSLSEIRKAIIAYHKKAENVANKYIKILQECKTLGP
;
A
#
# COMPACT_ATOMS: atom_id res chain seq x y z
N MET A 1 15.40 -4.23 3.05
CA MET A 1 14.96 -2.98 2.38
C MET A 1 13.45 -2.96 2.18
N PHE A 2 12.86 -3.97 1.54
CA PHE A 2 11.40 -4.07 1.37
C PHE A 2 10.63 -3.93 2.68
N GLU A 3 10.76 -4.86 3.61
CA GLU A 3 10.01 -4.83 4.89
C GLU A 3 10.21 -3.54 5.69
N ASN A 4 11.46 -3.07 5.75
CA ASN A 4 11.85 -1.97 6.64
C ASN A 4 11.60 -0.57 6.06
N VAL A 5 11.65 -0.40 4.74
CA VAL A 5 11.58 0.92 4.10
C VAL A 5 10.36 1.01 3.19
N TYR A 6 10.32 0.20 2.13
CA TYR A 6 9.26 0.29 1.12
C TYR A 6 7.89 -0.12 1.67
N PHE A 7 7.89 -1.11 2.55
CA PHE A 7 6.69 -1.64 3.17
C PHE A 7 6.44 -1.02 4.55
N HIS A 8 7.18 0.02 4.94
CA HIS A 8 6.94 0.67 6.22
C HIS A 8 5.49 1.19 6.29
N SER A 9 4.75 0.84 7.34
CA SER A 9 3.31 1.09 7.41
C SER A 9 2.93 2.57 7.34
N VAL A 10 3.79 3.46 7.85
CA VAL A 10 3.58 4.92 7.69
C VAL A 10 3.78 5.37 6.24
N VAL A 11 4.74 4.77 5.52
CA VAL A 11 4.98 5.09 4.09
C VAL A 11 3.78 4.65 3.27
N GLY A 12 3.31 3.42 3.45
CA GLY A 12 2.10 2.95 2.74
C GLY A 12 0.86 3.75 3.07
N MET A 13 0.69 4.19 4.33
CA MET A 13 -0.41 5.08 4.71
C MET A 13 -0.37 6.37 3.89
N TYR A 14 0.77 7.06 3.84
CA TYR A 14 0.86 8.32 3.09
C TYR A 14 0.77 8.12 1.57
N ASN A 15 1.31 7.03 1.03
CA ASN A 15 1.14 6.68 -0.38
C ASN A 15 -0.33 6.43 -0.73
N ALA A 16 -1.08 5.76 0.15
CA ALA A 16 -2.50 5.54 -0.04
C ALA A 16 -3.30 6.85 0.07
N VAL A 17 -3.02 7.70 1.08
CA VAL A 17 -3.65 9.02 1.21
C VAL A 17 -3.37 9.89 -0.02
N LEU A 18 -2.14 9.93 -0.51
CA LEU A 18 -1.78 10.67 -1.72
C LEU A 18 -2.51 10.12 -2.95
N SER A 19 -2.57 8.80 -3.12
CA SER A 19 -3.31 8.16 -4.19
C SER A 19 -4.80 8.54 -4.18
N HIS A 20 -5.43 8.56 -2.99
CA HIS A 20 -6.81 9.01 -2.84
C HIS A 20 -6.99 10.50 -3.17
N ALA A 21 -6.05 11.35 -2.75
CA ALA A 21 -6.07 12.77 -3.09
C ALA A 21 -5.97 12.99 -4.61
N ILE A 22 -5.05 12.30 -5.29
CA ILE A 22 -4.88 12.37 -6.76
C ILE A 22 -6.14 11.86 -7.47
N ALA A 23 -6.70 10.74 -7.04
CA ALA A 23 -7.94 10.21 -7.60
C ALA A 23 -9.11 11.19 -7.45
N GLU A 24 -9.18 11.89 -6.31
CA GLU A 24 -10.16 12.97 -6.11
C GLU A 24 -9.90 14.17 -7.04
N MET A 25 -8.65 14.58 -7.22
CA MET A 25 -8.30 15.66 -8.16
C MET A 25 -8.73 15.32 -9.59
N ILE A 26 -8.51 14.08 -10.02
CA ILE A 26 -8.93 13.60 -11.34
C ILE A 26 -10.46 13.60 -11.44
N LYS A 27 -11.16 13.06 -10.44
CA LYS A 27 -12.64 13.00 -10.42
C LYS A 27 -13.29 14.38 -10.45
N LYS A 28 -12.63 15.39 -9.85
CA LYS A 28 -13.06 16.79 -9.84
C LYS A 28 -12.55 17.61 -11.02
N GLU A 29 -11.85 16.98 -11.98
CA GLU A 29 -11.25 17.64 -13.15
C GLU A 29 -10.24 18.76 -12.78
N ILE A 30 -9.63 18.69 -11.58
CA ILE A 30 -8.59 19.62 -11.13
C ILE A 30 -7.27 19.35 -11.86
N ILE A 31 -7.00 18.07 -12.13
CA ILE A 31 -5.88 17.59 -12.94
C ILE A 31 -6.40 16.57 -13.95
N SER A 32 -5.69 16.41 -15.04
CA SER A 32 -5.91 15.34 -16.02
C SER A 32 -4.68 14.42 -16.04
N PRO A 33 -4.86 13.11 -16.26
CA PRO A 33 -3.74 12.23 -16.57
C PRO A 33 -2.96 12.77 -17.79
N PRO A 34 -1.63 12.70 -17.79
CA PRO A 34 -0.83 13.20 -18.90
C PRO A 34 -0.99 12.27 -20.13
N ASP A 35 -1.53 12.82 -21.22
CA ASP A 35 -1.72 12.08 -22.48
C ASP A 35 -0.52 12.21 -23.44
N LYS A 36 0.35 13.20 -23.21
CA LYS A 36 1.53 13.49 -24.03
C LYS A 36 2.78 13.62 -23.17
N ILE A 37 3.95 13.45 -23.80
CA ILE A 37 5.25 13.55 -23.13
C ILE A 37 5.41 14.91 -22.46
N GLU A 38 5.00 15.99 -23.14
CA GLU A 38 5.12 17.36 -22.64
C GLU A 38 4.27 17.60 -21.38
N ASP A 39 3.14 16.90 -21.26
CA ASP A 39 2.26 16.97 -20.09
C ASP A 39 2.83 16.14 -18.95
N PHE A 40 3.42 14.98 -19.26
CA PHE A 40 4.11 14.15 -18.28
C PHE A 40 5.27 14.88 -17.63
N LEU A 41 6.06 15.64 -18.41
CA LEU A 41 7.17 16.45 -17.88
C LEU A 41 6.73 17.53 -16.89
N LYS A 42 5.46 17.97 -16.94
CA LYS A 42 4.89 18.93 -16.00
C LYS A 42 4.28 18.25 -14.77
N PHE A 43 4.04 16.94 -14.84
CA PHE A 43 3.42 16.15 -13.78
C PHE A 43 4.42 15.83 -12.67
N THR A 44 4.72 16.86 -11.87
CA THR A 44 5.71 16.85 -10.80
C THR A 44 5.06 16.84 -9.42
N ASP A 45 5.83 16.51 -8.39
CA ASP A 45 5.38 16.62 -6.99
C ASP A 45 4.88 18.03 -6.67
N PHE A 46 5.60 19.06 -7.13
CA PHE A 46 5.20 20.47 -6.96
C PHE A 46 3.84 20.76 -7.59
N TYR A 47 3.61 20.24 -8.80
CA TYR A 47 2.32 20.40 -9.46
C TYR A 47 1.20 19.78 -8.63
N LEU A 48 1.35 18.53 -8.19
CA LEU A 48 0.35 17.84 -7.36
C LEU A 48 0.11 18.56 -6.01
N LEU A 49 1.18 18.92 -5.30
CA LEU A 49 1.09 19.61 -4.02
C LEU A 49 0.40 20.97 -4.14
N SER A 50 0.63 21.71 -5.23
CA SER A 50 -0.02 23.00 -5.48
C SER A 50 -1.55 22.92 -5.66
N LYS A 51 -2.08 21.71 -5.93
CA LYS A 51 -3.51 21.47 -6.13
C LYS A 51 -4.21 20.93 -4.89
N LEU A 52 -3.48 20.68 -3.80
CA LEU A 52 -4.06 20.10 -2.57
C LEU A 52 -5.12 21.00 -1.91
N ASP A 53 -5.09 22.31 -2.13
CA ASP A 53 -6.13 23.22 -1.63
C ASP A 53 -7.51 22.98 -2.27
N GLN A 54 -7.59 22.18 -3.34
CA GLN A 54 -8.81 21.92 -4.10
C GLN A 54 -9.41 20.53 -3.80
N VAL A 55 -8.73 19.71 -3.00
CA VAL A 55 -9.25 18.43 -2.50
C VAL A 55 -9.87 18.57 -1.11
N LYS A 56 -10.47 17.50 -0.60
CA LYS A 56 -10.89 17.38 0.81
C LYS A 56 -9.79 17.86 1.77
N GLU A 57 -10.20 18.65 2.75
CA GLU A 57 -9.32 19.19 3.80
C GLU A 57 -8.56 18.07 4.52
N GLU A 58 -9.18 16.92 4.73
CA GLU A 58 -8.55 15.76 5.38
C GLU A 58 -7.31 15.25 4.62
N PHE A 59 -7.34 15.26 3.29
CA PHE A 59 -6.20 14.82 2.48
C PHE A 59 -5.10 15.87 2.44
N LYS A 60 -5.48 17.15 2.30
CA LYS A 60 -4.56 18.28 2.39
C LYS A 60 -3.80 18.27 3.72
N ASP A 61 -4.53 18.18 4.82
CA ASP A 61 -3.99 18.21 6.18
C ASP A 61 -3.05 17.04 6.45
N ALA A 62 -3.43 15.84 5.98
CA ALA A 62 -2.57 14.68 6.06
C ALA A 62 -1.26 14.87 5.30
N LEU A 63 -1.30 15.38 4.07
CA LEU A 63 -0.12 15.46 3.20
C LEU A 63 0.80 16.64 3.54
N LEU A 64 0.24 17.82 3.83
CA LEU A 64 1.03 19.02 4.12
C LEU A 64 1.43 19.13 5.59
N TYR A 65 0.55 18.75 6.51
CA TYR A 65 0.74 18.97 7.95
C TYR A 65 0.92 17.68 8.74
N ARG A 66 0.80 16.50 8.11
CA ARG A 66 0.92 15.18 8.75
C ARG A 66 -0.11 14.97 9.86
N THR A 67 -1.34 15.47 9.70
CA THR A 67 -2.40 15.38 10.70
C THR A 67 -3.63 14.59 10.21
N GLY A 68 -4.52 14.24 11.14
CA GLY A 68 -5.83 13.65 10.82
C GLY A 68 -5.86 12.13 10.65
N PHE A 69 -4.96 11.56 9.85
CA PHE A 69 -4.88 10.11 9.62
C PHE A 69 -4.04 9.39 10.68
N LYS A 70 -4.50 8.21 11.08
CA LYS A 70 -3.81 7.29 11.98
C LYS A 70 -3.76 5.91 11.34
N ARG A 71 -2.66 5.20 11.56
CA ARG A 71 -2.57 3.78 11.25
C ARG A 71 -2.91 2.92 12.46
N VAL A 72 -3.48 1.76 12.22
CA VAL A 72 -3.51 0.69 13.20
C VAL A 72 -2.07 0.18 13.38
N LYS A 73 -1.61 0.03 14.62
CA LYS A 73 -0.19 -0.27 14.89
C LYS A 73 0.24 -1.67 14.45
N VAL A 74 -0.73 -2.58 14.33
CA VAL A 74 -0.54 -3.99 14.01
C VAL A 74 -0.72 -4.16 12.51
N ASP A 75 0.29 -4.72 11.84
CA ASP A 75 0.22 -5.08 10.42
C ASP A 75 -0.55 -6.40 10.26
N ILE A 76 -1.28 -6.54 9.15
CA ILE A 76 -2.05 -7.74 8.79
C ILE A 76 -1.12 -8.66 7.99
N THR A 77 -0.85 -9.85 8.51
CA THR A 77 0.08 -10.81 7.90
C THR A 77 -0.43 -12.24 8.06
N GLY A 78 0.17 -13.19 7.34
CA GLY A 78 -0.12 -14.63 7.47
C GLY A 78 -1.61 -14.97 7.34
N ASN A 79 -2.12 -15.81 8.25
CA ASN A 79 -3.51 -16.25 8.23
C ASN A 79 -4.53 -15.10 8.35
N CYS A 80 -4.18 -14.02 9.06
CA CYS A 80 -5.07 -12.85 9.15
C CYS A 80 -5.22 -12.16 7.79
N LEU A 81 -4.19 -12.18 6.94
CA LEU A 81 -4.29 -11.64 5.58
C LEU A 81 -5.31 -12.41 4.73
N ASN A 82 -5.44 -13.72 4.93
CA ASN A 82 -6.46 -14.53 4.25
C ASN A 82 -7.89 -14.14 4.69
N GLU A 83 -8.09 -13.86 5.98
CA GLU A 83 -9.38 -13.37 6.50
C GLU A 83 -9.74 -11.98 5.93
N PHE A 84 -8.75 -11.10 5.77
CA PHE A 84 -9.00 -9.80 5.12
C PHE A 84 -9.22 -9.95 3.61
N SER A 85 -8.52 -10.88 2.96
CA SER A 85 -8.69 -11.17 1.53
C SER A 85 -10.09 -11.69 1.21
N SER A 86 -10.70 -12.50 2.09
CA SER A 86 -12.07 -12.99 1.91
C SER A 86 -13.12 -11.87 2.04
N ARG A 87 -12.76 -10.73 2.64
CA ARG A 87 -13.63 -9.56 2.87
C ARG A 87 -13.32 -8.38 1.96
N LYS A 88 -12.55 -8.60 0.88
CA LYS A 88 -12.07 -7.52 0.00
C LYS A 88 -13.20 -6.65 -0.59
N THR A 89 -14.33 -7.25 -0.92
CA THR A 89 -15.52 -6.52 -1.40
C THR A 89 -16.10 -5.60 -0.33
N GLU A 90 -16.32 -6.13 0.88
CA GLU A 90 -16.83 -5.38 2.03
C GLU A 90 -15.89 -4.20 2.38
N ILE A 91 -14.59 -4.46 2.43
CA ILE A 91 -13.56 -3.45 2.67
C ILE A 91 -13.62 -2.35 1.61
N LYS A 92 -13.75 -2.72 0.33
CA LYS A 92 -13.84 -1.76 -0.76
C LYS A 92 -15.06 -0.86 -0.62
N GLU A 93 -16.23 -1.42 -0.29
CA GLU A 93 -17.46 -0.67 -0.05
C GLU A 93 -17.30 0.32 1.12
N ASP A 94 -16.64 -0.08 2.20
CA ASP A 94 -16.34 0.77 3.34
C ASP A 94 -15.31 1.89 3.00
N MET A 95 -14.34 1.61 2.13
CA MET A 95 -13.42 2.63 1.59
C MET A 95 -14.17 3.65 0.71
N GLU A 96 -15.09 3.18 -0.13
CA GLU A 96 -15.89 4.02 -1.02
C GLU A 96 -16.88 4.90 -0.24
N SER A 97 -17.60 4.31 0.72
CA SER A 97 -18.60 5.02 1.52
C SER A 97 -18.00 6.13 2.39
N THR A 98 -16.76 5.93 2.86
CA THR A 98 -16.00 6.96 3.58
C THR A 98 -15.28 7.93 2.65
N GLY A 99 -15.37 7.71 1.33
CA GLY A 99 -14.68 8.52 0.32
C GLY A 99 -13.16 8.54 0.50
N GLY A 100 -12.57 7.40 0.87
CA GLY A 100 -11.13 7.22 1.09
C GLY A 100 -10.63 7.67 2.47
N LEU A 101 -11.53 7.98 3.42
CA LEU A 101 -11.15 8.31 4.79
C LEU A 101 -10.85 7.05 5.63
N PHE A 102 -11.36 5.88 5.23
CA PHE A 102 -10.89 4.57 5.66
C PHE A 102 -10.06 3.96 4.53
N ILE A 103 -8.92 3.37 4.87
CA ILE A 103 -7.93 2.85 3.93
C ILE A 103 -7.51 1.45 4.38
N TYR A 104 -7.59 0.53 3.43
CA TYR A 104 -6.91 -0.76 3.48
C TYR A 104 -5.88 -0.81 2.36
N HIS A 105 -4.62 -1.06 2.70
CA HIS A 105 -3.52 -1.04 1.73
C HIS A 105 -2.70 -2.33 1.86
N GLU A 106 -2.65 -3.10 0.78
CA GLU A 106 -1.87 -4.33 0.65
C GLU A 106 -0.50 -4.01 0.03
N PHE A 107 0.54 -4.60 0.60
CA PHE A 107 1.89 -4.64 0.06
C PHE A 107 2.19 -6.08 -0.35
N GLU A 108 2.72 -6.23 -1.55
CA GLU A 108 3.08 -7.52 -2.13
C GLU A 108 4.37 -7.35 -2.92
N ASP A 109 5.38 -8.16 -2.60
CA ASP A 109 6.61 -8.26 -3.38
C ASP A 109 7.15 -9.69 -3.29
N VAL A 110 7.71 -10.17 -4.40
CA VAL A 110 8.39 -11.46 -4.47
C VAL A 110 9.89 -11.20 -4.56
N PRO A 111 10.64 -11.31 -3.44
CA PRO A 111 12.08 -11.13 -3.47
C PRO A 111 12.70 -12.19 -4.39
N TYR A 112 13.35 -11.75 -5.48
CA TYR A 112 13.93 -12.60 -6.53
C TYR A 112 12.90 -13.36 -7.38
N GLU A 113 11.88 -12.64 -7.86
CA GLU A 113 11.14 -13.09 -9.04
C GLU A 113 12.09 -13.19 -10.25
N GLU A 114 12.45 -14.42 -10.63
CA GLU A 114 13.28 -14.69 -11.82
C GLU A 114 12.48 -14.55 -13.13
N THR A 115 11.21 -14.18 -13.06
CA THR A 115 10.33 -13.86 -14.20
C THR A 115 10.81 -12.60 -14.91
N GLY A 116 11.66 -12.78 -15.93
CA GLY A 116 12.08 -11.75 -16.87
C GLY A 116 13.53 -11.27 -16.72
N ARG A 117 14.17 -11.48 -15.56
CA ARG A 117 15.60 -11.16 -15.32
C ARG A 117 16.26 -12.17 -14.36
N PRO A 118 16.40 -13.45 -14.75
CA PRO A 118 17.08 -14.45 -13.93
C PRO A 118 18.56 -14.09 -13.73
N LEU A 119 19.06 -14.26 -12.51
CA LEU A 119 20.50 -14.22 -12.24
C LEU A 119 21.07 -15.62 -12.44
N TYR A 120 22.06 -15.74 -13.32
CA TYR A 120 22.74 -16.99 -13.57
C TYR A 120 24.07 -17.06 -12.81
N ILE A 121 24.39 -18.24 -12.28
CA ILE A 121 25.65 -18.55 -11.62
C ILE A 121 26.33 -19.67 -12.39
N PHE A 122 27.63 -19.51 -12.63
CA PHE A 122 28.50 -20.58 -13.06
C PHE A 122 29.21 -21.17 -11.83
N ASP A 123 28.96 -22.44 -11.54
CA ASP A 123 29.51 -23.13 -10.36
C ASP A 123 30.87 -23.82 -10.61
N GLY A 124 31.39 -23.73 -11.84
CA GLY A 124 32.60 -24.39 -12.29
C GLY A 124 32.34 -25.56 -13.26
N GLU A 125 31.12 -26.11 -13.28
CA GLU A 125 30.71 -27.21 -14.15
C GLU A 125 29.57 -26.82 -15.08
N LYS A 126 28.59 -26.07 -14.57
CA LYS A 126 27.37 -25.70 -15.29
C LYS A 126 26.90 -24.30 -14.93
N VAL A 127 26.04 -23.77 -15.78
CA VAL A 127 25.33 -22.51 -15.52
C VAL A 127 23.92 -22.87 -15.05
N GLU A 128 23.54 -22.37 -13.87
CA GLU A 128 22.19 -22.51 -13.31
C GLU A 128 21.68 -21.18 -12.76
N THR A 129 20.41 -21.08 -12.39
CA THR A 129 19.88 -19.85 -11.79
C THR A 129 20.27 -19.75 -10.31
N LEU A 130 20.36 -18.53 -9.79
CA LEU A 130 20.66 -18.28 -8.38
C LEU A 130 19.68 -19.04 -7.46
N LYS A 131 18.40 -19.09 -7.83
CA LYS A 131 17.36 -19.80 -7.07
C LYS A 131 17.57 -21.33 -7.05
N ALA A 132 18.12 -21.90 -8.13
CA ALA A 132 18.47 -23.32 -8.18
C ALA A 132 19.71 -23.62 -7.30
N ALA A 133 20.73 -22.76 -7.38
CA ALA A 133 22.00 -22.95 -6.70
C ALA A 133 21.94 -22.71 -5.18
N SER A 134 21.04 -21.83 -4.71
CA SER A 134 21.00 -21.39 -3.31
C SER A 134 19.72 -21.80 -2.59
N THR A 135 19.87 -22.69 -1.59
CA THR A 135 18.78 -23.07 -0.68
C THR A 135 18.23 -21.87 0.10
N ILE A 136 19.08 -20.90 0.45
CA ILE A 136 18.66 -19.69 1.15
C ILE A 136 17.73 -18.86 0.26
N ILE A 137 18.12 -18.60 -0.98
CA ILE A 137 17.30 -17.83 -1.92
C ILE A 137 16.00 -18.56 -2.23
N ARG A 138 16.05 -19.89 -2.39
CA ARG A 138 14.85 -20.70 -2.56
C ARG A 138 13.88 -20.61 -1.38
N SER A 139 14.40 -20.42 -0.16
CA SER A 139 13.59 -20.29 1.05
C SER A 139 13.01 -18.91 1.29
N LEU A 140 13.47 -17.88 0.55
CA LEU A 140 12.87 -16.55 0.62
C LEU A 140 11.48 -16.62 -0.04
N SER A 141 10.44 -16.52 0.78
CA SER A 141 9.07 -16.48 0.34
C SER A 141 8.65 -15.07 -0.12
N GLU A 142 7.53 -15.02 -0.81
CA GLU A 142 6.77 -13.79 -1.03
C GLU A 142 6.54 -13.04 0.29
N ILE A 143 6.69 -11.72 0.24
CA ILE A 143 6.42 -10.83 1.37
C ILE A 143 5.05 -10.19 1.11
N ARG A 144 4.04 -10.64 1.87
CA ARG A 144 2.68 -10.10 1.81
C ARG A 144 2.27 -9.53 3.15
N LYS A 145 1.75 -8.31 3.14
CA LYS A 145 1.15 -7.71 4.33
C LYS A 145 0.13 -6.65 3.96
N ALA A 146 -0.73 -6.29 4.89
CA ALA A 146 -1.63 -5.16 4.72
C ALA A 146 -1.66 -4.27 5.96
N ILE A 147 -2.12 -3.03 5.78
CA ILE A 147 -2.32 -2.08 6.86
C ILE A 147 -3.72 -1.49 6.78
N ILE A 148 -4.21 -1.09 7.95
CA ILE A 148 -5.41 -0.25 8.07
C ILE A 148 -4.96 1.15 8.47
N ALA A 149 -5.43 2.15 7.73
CA ALA A 149 -5.31 3.55 8.10
C ALA A 149 -6.67 4.24 8.02
N TYR A 150 -6.87 5.26 8.83
CA TYR A 150 -8.14 5.96 8.87
C TYR A 150 -7.99 7.39 9.39
N HIS A 151 -8.82 8.28 8.86
CA HIS A 151 -9.04 9.61 9.43
C HIS A 151 -9.99 9.53 10.64
N LYS A 152 -9.88 10.46 11.59
CA LYS A 152 -10.78 10.55 12.77
C LYS A 152 -12.28 10.47 12.42
N LYS A 153 -12.69 10.96 11.24
CA LYS A 153 -14.09 10.93 10.77
C LYS A 153 -14.57 9.52 10.36
N ALA A 154 -13.66 8.59 10.08
CA ALA A 154 -13.96 7.21 9.69
C ALA A 154 -13.64 6.19 10.81
N GLU A 155 -13.47 6.65 12.05
CA GLU A 155 -13.08 5.80 13.18
C GLU A 155 -14.07 4.66 13.45
N ASN A 156 -15.37 4.90 13.28
CA ASN A 156 -16.40 3.86 13.45
C ASN A 156 -16.22 2.69 12.48
N VAL A 157 -15.91 3.00 11.20
CA VAL A 157 -15.63 1.99 10.18
C VAL A 157 -14.32 1.28 10.48
N ALA A 158 -13.27 2.02 10.88
CA ALA A 158 -12.00 1.42 11.26
C ALA A 158 -12.14 0.46 12.47
N ASN A 159 -12.96 0.82 13.46
CA ASN A 159 -13.19 0.02 14.66
C ASN A 159 -13.77 -1.36 14.36
N LYS A 160 -14.58 -1.50 13.31
CA LYS A 160 -15.07 -2.80 12.82
C LYS A 160 -13.90 -3.73 12.47
N TYR A 161 -12.94 -3.24 11.68
CA TYR A 161 -11.79 -4.04 11.24
C TYR A 161 -10.70 -4.19 12.30
N ILE A 162 -10.57 -3.23 13.22
CA ILE A 162 -9.68 -3.35 14.38
C ILE A 162 -10.12 -4.54 15.26
N LYS A 163 -11.43 -4.77 15.45
CA LYS A 163 -11.93 -5.93 16.19
C LYS A 163 -11.56 -7.24 15.51
N ILE A 164 -11.76 -7.34 14.20
CA ILE A 164 -11.36 -8.52 13.40
C ILE A 164 -9.85 -8.77 13.54
N LEU A 165 -9.04 -7.71 13.48
CA LEU A 165 -7.59 -7.82 13.66
C LEU A 165 -7.18 -8.25 15.08
N GLN A 166 -7.96 -7.87 16.11
CA GLN A 166 -7.75 -8.34 17.48
C GLN A 166 -8.13 -9.81 17.64
N GLU A 167 -9.18 -10.26 16.96
CA GLU A 167 -9.59 -11.67 16.92
C GLU A 167 -8.52 -12.52 16.20
N CYS A 168 -7.92 -12.01 15.13
CA CYS A 168 -6.77 -12.65 14.49
C CYS A 168 -5.59 -12.91 15.45
N LYS A 169 -5.41 -12.09 16.50
CA LYS A 169 -4.34 -12.29 17.50
C LYS A 169 -4.60 -13.46 18.47
N THR A 170 -5.70 -14.21 18.31
CA THR A 170 -6.03 -15.33 19.20
C THR A 170 -5.66 -16.72 18.67
N LEU A 171 -5.03 -16.81 17.49
CA LEU A 171 -4.33 -18.03 17.08
C LEU A 171 -2.86 -17.65 16.92
N GLY A 172 -2.04 -18.13 17.86
CA GLY A 172 -0.59 -17.95 17.85
C GLY A 172 0.07 -18.54 16.60
N PRO A 173 1.41 -18.49 16.50
CA PRO A 173 2.14 -19.21 15.46
C PRO A 173 1.75 -20.69 15.39
#